data_AF-A0A8H4Q892-F1
#
_entry.id   AF-A0A8H4Q892-F1
#
_cell.length_a   1.000
_cell.length_b   1.000
_cell.length_c   1.000
_cell.angle_alpha   90.00
_cell.angle_beta   90.00
_cell.angle_gamma   90.00
#
_symmetry.space_group_name_H-M   'P 1'
#
loop_
_entity.id
_entity.type
_entity.pdbx_description
1 polymer ?
#
loop_
_entity_poly.entity_id
_entity_poly.type
_entity_poly.pdbx_seq_one_letter_code
_entity_poly.pdbx_strand_id
1 'polypeptide(L)'
;MTLYYTLVFILLMFEMGLFMLLLVPLPFNVKRRIFTFISENPLVAKMEYWMKITFFFILILFVDSVNRVYRVQQELMAASDQSKGTTTIIGSERLEVQARKFYSQRNMYLCGFTLFLSLILNRTYVMIIQVMRLEDRLKTYEGTNKDTKQSEKLAVAGKPGELAALKKELARKEEDLQTLKKQSEQLHKSYDELSDKYAAVQKDKEARKDK
;
A
#
# COMPACT_ATOMS: atom_id res chain seq x y z
N MET A 1 29.08 16.12 5.84
CA MET A 1 27.71 16.26 5.27
C MET A 1 26.76 16.56 6.40
N THR A 2 25.74 17.39 6.18
CA THR A 2 24.72 17.65 7.20
C THR A 2 23.94 16.37 7.52
N LEU A 3 23.51 16.21 8.78
CA LEU A 3 22.90 14.97 9.28
C LEU A 3 21.73 14.46 8.43
N TYR A 4 20.91 15.37 7.90
CA TYR A 4 19.77 15.02 7.06
C TYR A 4 20.15 14.37 5.72
N TYR A 5 21.24 14.78 5.06
CA TYR A 5 21.69 14.12 3.82
C TYR A 5 22.28 12.74 4.09
N THR A 6 22.87 12.51 5.26
CA THR A 6 23.32 11.17 5.67
C THR A 6 22.12 10.22 5.85
N LEU A 7 21.01 10.71 6.42
CA LEU A 7 19.77 9.92 6.52
C LEU A 7 19.20 9.59 5.14
N VAL A 8 19.17 10.56 4.22
CA VAL A 8 18.74 10.33 2.83
C VAL A 8 19.63 9.30 2.15
N PHE A 9 20.95 9.35 2.36
CA PHE A 9 21.88 8.36 1.82
C PHE A 9 21.62 6.94 2.35
N ILE A 10 21.41 6.77 3.66
CA ILE A 10 21.08 5.46 4.25
C ILE A 10 19.77 4.94 3.65
N LEU A 11 18.79 5.81 3.48
CA LEU A 11 17.52 5.45 2.88
C LEU A 11 17.68 5.02 1.42
N LEU A 12 18.47 5.75 0.63
CA LEU A 12 18.79 5.37 -0.75
C LEU A 12 19.44 3.98 -0.81
N MET A 13 20.41 3.70 0.07
CA MET A 13 21.07 2.38 0.14
C MET A 13 20.07 1.26 0.49
N PHE A 14 19.14 1.54 1.41
CA PHE A 14 18.07 0.62 1.74
C PHE A 14 17.11 0.38 0.56
N GLU A 15 16.67 1.45 -0.10
CA GLU A 15 15.81 1.36 -1.29
C GLU A 15 16.49 0.61 -2.43
N MET A 16 17.80 0.80 -2.64
CA MET A 16 18.57 0.05 -3.64
C MET A 16 18.62 -1.44 -3.33
N GLY A 17 18.83 -1.80 -2.06
CA GLY A 17 18.80 -3.19 -1.61
C GLY A 17 17.42 -3.83 -1.80
N LEU A 18 16.35 -3.11 -1.42
CA LEU A 18 14.98 -3.57 -1.57
C LEU A 18 14.58 -3.68 -3.04
N PHE A 19 14.97 -2.71 -3.87
CA PHE A 19 14.74 -2.76 -5.31
C PHE A 19 15.45 -3.96 -5.95
N MET A 20 16.73 -4.20 -5.61
CA MET A 20 17.47 -5.36 -6.09
C MET A 20 16.80 -6.68 -5.67
N LEU A 21 16.42 -6.80 -4.39
CA LEU A 21 15.68 -7.97 -3.88
C LEU A 21 14.40 -8.23 -4.68
N LEU A 22 13.68 -7.16 -5.02
CA LEU A 22 12.38 -7.20 -5.70
C LEU A 22 12.53 -7.45 -7.22
N LEU A 23 13.67 -7.08 -7.80
CA LEU A 23 14.03 -7.34 -9.20
C LEU A 23 14.48 -8.80 -9.44
N VAL A 24 15.01 -9.49 -8.42
CA VAL A 24 15.45 -10.87 -8.58
C VAL A 24 14.31 -11.73 -9.15
N PRO A 25 14.53 -12.42 -10.29
CA PRO A 25 13.54 -13.30 -10.89
C PRO A 25 13.40 -14.56 -10.04
N LEU A 26 12.64 -14.47 -8.96
CA LEU A 26 12.31 -15.61 -8.11
C LEU A 26 11.24 -16.50 -8.77
N PRO A 27 11.35 -17.83 -8.65
CA PRO A 27 10.33 -18.75 -9.15
C PRO A 27 9.00 -18.53 -8.40
N PHE A 28 7.88 -18.68 -9.11
CA PHE A 28 6.53 -18.29 -8.65
C PHE A 28 6.17 -18.80 -7.26
N ASN A 29 6.48 -20.06 -6.95
CA ASN A 29 6.16 -20.66 -5.65
C ASN A 29 6.90 -19.97 -4.49
N VAL A 30 8.13 -19.51 -4.73
CA VAL A 30 8.95 -18.80 -3.75
C VAL A 30 8.49 -17.35 -3.62
N LYS A 31 8.20 -16.67 -4.75
CA LYS A 31 7.56 -15.33 -4.73
C LYS A 31 6.28 -15.35 -3.93
N ARG A 32 5.39 -16.30 -4.21
CA ARG A 32 4.11 -16.45 -3.52
C ARG A 32 4.33 -16.61 -2.01
N ARG A 33 5.23 -17.49 -1.57
CA ARG A 33 5.50 -17.69 -0.14
C ARG A 33 6.01 -16.40 0.51
N ILE A 34 7.04 -15.78 -0.05
CA ILE A 34 7.65 -14.55 0.49
C ILE A 34 6.65 -13.40 0.52
N PHE A 35 5.96 -13.12 -0.59
CA PHE A 35 4.99 -12.02 -0.66
C PHE A 35 3.72 -12.28 0.15
N THR A 36 3.29 -13.52 0.32
CA THR A 36 2.15 -13.83 1.20
C THR A 36 2.55 -13.64 2.67
N PHE A 37 3.75 -14.07 3.08
CA PHE A 37 4.26 -13.80 4.43
C PHE A 37 4.45 -12.30 4.69
N ILE A 38 4.94 -11.56 3.70
CA ILE A 38 5.07 -10.10 3.76
C ILE A 38 3.67 -9.46 3.85
N SER A 39 2.73 -9.84 2.99
CA SER A 39 1.38 -9.25 2.96
C SER A 39 0.50 -9.64 4.14
N GLU A 40 0.70 -10.81 4.74
CA GLU A 40 0.00 -11.25 5.96
C GLU A 40 0.48 -10.47 7.20
N ASN A 41 1.69 -9.90 7.15
CA ASN A 41 2.21 -9.14 8.28
C ASN A 41 1.61 -7.72 8.29
N PRO A 42 0.84 -7.33 9.32
CA PRO A 42 0.27 -5.98 9.44
C PRO A 42 1.34 -4.88 9.44
N LEU A 43 2.61 -5.25 9.67
CA LEU A 43 3.76 -4.37 9.52
C LEU A 43 3.94 -3.84 8.09
N VAL A 44 3.54 -4.58 7.05
CA VAL A 44 3.76 -4.16 5.66
C VAL A 44 2.77 -3.08 5.23
N ALA A 45 1.51 -3.16 5.67
CA ALA A 45 0.56 -2.07 5.50
C ALA A 45 1.03 -0.78 6.22
N LYS A 46 1.65 -0.94 7.39
CA LYS A 46 2.26 0.18 8.13
C LYS A 46 3.52 0.72 7.45
N MET A 47 4.34 -0.15 6.86
CA MET A 47 5.52 0.23 6.08
C MET A 47 5.15 1.01 4.82
N GLU A 48 4.07 0.64 4.11
CA GLU A 48 3.62 1.40 2.93
C GLU A 48 3.26 2.85 3.30
N TYR A 49 2.60 3.04 4.44
CA TYR A 49 2.27 4.38 4.94
C TYR A 49 3.53 5.17 5.33
N TRP A 50 4.48 4.53 6.02
CA TRP A 50 5.78 5.14 6.34
C TRP A 50 6.57 5.52 5.08
N MET A 51 6.63 4.65 4.07
CA MET A 51 7.29 4.95 2.79
C MET A 51 6.68 6.16 2.09
N LYS A 52 5.35 6.35 2.14
CA LYS A 52 4.68 7.54 1.60
C LYS A 52 5.04 8.80 2.38
N ILE A 53 5.04 8.75 3.71
CA ILE A 53 5.48 9.88 4.55
C ILE A 53 6.91 10.27 4.22
N THR A 54 7.80 9.28 4.14
CA THR A 54 9.20 9.52 3.85
C THR A 54 9.41 10.08 2.45
N PHE A 55 8.61 9.65 1.46
CA PHE A 55 8.62 10.24 0.12
C PHE A 55 8.32 11.74 0.13
N PHE A 56 7.26 12.18 0.82
CA PHE A 56 6.95 13.61 0.95
C PHE A 56 8.06 14.38 1.66
N PHE A 57 8.66 13.79 2.70
CA PHE A 57 9.79 14.42 3.39
C PHE A 57 11.01 14.60 2.48
N ILE A 58 11.36 13.59 1.69
CA ILE A 58 12.46 13.68 0.72
C ILE A 58 12.11 14.68 -0.39
N LEU A 59 10.84 14.78 -0.79
CA LEU A 59 10.38 15.74 -1.79
C LEU A 59 10.64 17.19 -1.32
N ILE A 60 10.31 17.49 -0.06
CA ILE A 60 10.60 18.80 0.53
C ILE A 60 12.11 19.05 0.57
N LEU A 61 12.90 18.08 1.01
CA LEU A 61 14.38 18.18 1.02
C LEU A 61 14.97 18.34 -0.38
N PHE A 62 14.35 17.73 -1.40
CA PHE A 62 14.75 17.89 -2.77
C PHE A 62 14.50 19.31 -3.26
N VAL A 63 13.29 19.85 -3.04
CA VAL A 63 12.97 21.24 -3.39
C VAL A 63 13.90 22.22 -2.66
N ASP A 64 14.15 22.02 -1.37
CA ASP A 64 15.14 22.81 -0.61
C ASP A 64 16.53 22.72 -1.24
N SER A 65 16.99 21.51 -1.59
CA SER A 65 18.30 21.31 -2.22
C SER A 65 18.41 21.99 -3.58
N VAL A 66 17.34 22.00 -4.39
CA VAL A 66 17.29 22.70 -5.69
C VAL A 66 17.35 24.21 -5.47
N ASN A 67 16.56 24.74 -4.54
CA ASN A 67 16.58 26.17 -4.20
C ASN A 67 17.97 26.60 -3.72
N ARG A 68 18.64 25.76 -2.92
CA ARG A 68 20.01 25.99 -2.45
C ARG A 68 21.03 25.95 -3.58
N VAL A 69 20.94 24.98 -4.50
CA VAL A 69 21.82 24.92 -5.69
C VAL A 69 21.66 26.18 -6.54
N TYR A 70 20.42 26.59 -6.78
CA TYR A 70 20.10 27.78 -7.57
C TYR A 70 20.66 29.06 -6.93
N ARG A 71 20.46 29.23 -5.62
CA ARG A 71 21.04 30.37 -4.86
C ARG A 71 22.56 30.38 -4.93
N VAL A 72 23.23 29.25 -4.65
CA VAL A 72 24.70 29.16 -4.71
C VAL A 72 25.22 29.45 -6.12
N GLN A 73 24.48 29.06 -7.16
CA GLN A 73 24.84 29.34 -8.54
C GLN A 73 24.71 30.83 -8.89
N GLN A 74 23.65 31.51 -8.42
CA GLN A 74 23.49 32.95 -8.56
C GLN A 74 24.58 33.74 -7.81
N GLU A 75 24.90 33.35 -6.57
CA GLU A 75 25.99 33.93 -5.78
C GLU A 75 27.34 33.81 -6.53
N LEU A 76 27.59 32.66 -7.17
CA LEU A 76 28.80 32.43 -7.97
C LEU A 76 28.87 33.35 -9.20
N MET A 77 27.73 33.56 -9.88
CA MET A 77 27.64 34.43 -11.05
C MET A 77 27.83 35.90 -10.68
N ALA A 78 27.17 36.36 -9.62
CA ALA A 78 27.30 37.72 -9.12
C ALA A 78 28.74 38.03 -8.64
N ALA A 79 29.36 37.10 -7.89
CA ALA A 79 30.77 37.22 -7.49
C ALA A 79 31.73 37.19 -8.68
N SER A 80 31.36 36.49 -9.76
CA SER A 80 32.17 36.42 -10.98
C SER A 80 32.14 37.71 -11.80
N ASP A 81 31.01 38.42 -11.82
CA ASP A 81 30.90 39.72 -12.51
C ASP A 81 31.52 40.87 -11.72
N GLN A 82 31.45 40.83 -10.38
CA GLN A 82 32.03 41.86 -9.51
C GLN A 82 33.58 41.80 -9.41
N SER A 83 34.18 40.66 -9.77
CA SER A 83 35.63 40.40 -9.63
C SER A 83 36.46 40.59 -10.91
N LYS A 84 35.91 41.24 -11.96
CA LYS A 84 36.67 41.62 -13.17
C LYS A 84 37.79 42.66 -12.91
N GLY A 85 37.97 43.16 -11.69
CA GLY A 85 38.91 44.24 -11.36
C GLY A 85 40.14 43.92 -10.50
N THR A 86 40.24 42.80 -9.78
CA THR A 86 41.30 42.60 -8.76
C THR A 86 41.88 41.18 -8.74
N THR A 87 42.88 40.90 -9.57
CA THR A 87 43.35 39.55 -9.94
C THR A 87 44.05 38.74 -8.83
N THR A 88 44.51 39.33 -7.73
CA THR A 88 45.50 38.67 -6.84
C THR A 88 44.98 38.09 -5.51
N ILE A 89 43.74 38.37 -5.09
CA ILE A 89 43.12 37.78 -3.88
C ILE A 89 42.11 36.65 -4.23
N ILE A 90 41.83 36.45 -5.53
CA ILE A 90 40.71 35.68 -6.08
C ILE A 90 40.82 34.15 -5.94
N GLY A 91 42.02 33.60 -5.74
CA GLY A 91 42.25 32.14 -5.77
C GLY A 91 41.51 31.38 -4.67
N SER A 92 41.58 31.85 -3.42
CA SER A 92 40.97 31.18 -2.26
C SER A 92 39.45 31.30 -2.24
N GLU A 93 38.91 32.49 -2.53
CA GLU A 93 37.46 32.72 -2.55
C GLU A 93 36.78 31.94 -3.68
N ARG A 94 37.34 31.94 -4.90
CA ARG A 94 36.79 31.14 -6.02
C ARG A 94 36.82 29.64 -5.73
N LEU A 95 37.84 29.14 -5.03
CA LEU A 95 37.93 27.73 -4.64
C LEU A 95 36.88 27.37 -3.59
N GLU A 96 36.65 28.24 -2.61
CA GLU A 96 35.64 28.03 -1.57
C GLU A 96 34.22 28.04 -2.13
N VAL A 97 33.88 28.99 -3.01
CA VAL A 97 32.53 29.03 -3.60
C VAL A 97 32.32 27.90 -4.62
N GLN A 98 33.36 27.49 -5.35
CA GLN A 98 33.28 26.29 -6.21
C GLN A 98 33.08 25.01 -5.39
N ALA A 99 33.76 24.85 -4.26
CA ALA A 99 33.52 23.73 -3.37
C ALA A 99 32.05 23.68 -2.91
N ARG A 100 31.48 24.82 -2.49
CA ARG A 100 30.07 24.92 -2.09
C ARG A 100 29.10 24.51 -3.21
N LYS A 101 29.42 24.84 -4.48
CA LYS A 101 28.65 24.41 -5.66
C LYS A 101 28.68 22.89 -5.85
N PHE A 102 29.85 22.25 -5.76
CA PHE A 102 29.94 20.79 -5.85
C PHE A 102 29.20 20.09 -4.71
N TYR A 103 29.26 20.66 -3.50
CA TYR A 103 28.51 20.14 -2.34
C TYR A 103 26.99 20.22 -2.55
N SER A 104 26.46 21.38 -2.96
CA SER A 104 25.01 21.52 -3.17
C SER A 104 24.51 20.66 -4.33
N GLN A 105 25.27 20.55 -5.42
CA GLN A 105 24.92 19.70 -6.57
C GLN A 105 24.85 18.22 -6.19
N ARG A 106 25.87 17.69 -5.49
CA ARG A 106 25.86 16.29 -5.03
C ARG A 106 24.66 15.98 -4.14
N ASN A 107 24.32 16.90 -3.24
CA ASN A 107 23.21 16.72 -2.33
C ASN A 107 21.85 16.77 -3.06
N MET A 108 21.72 17.64 -4.07
CA MET A 108 20.55 17.66 -4.95
C MET A 108 20.39 16.35 -5.72
N TYR A 109 21.48 15.81 -6.29
CA TYR A 109 21.44 14.53 -6.97
C TYR A 109 21.11 13.38 -6.03
N LEU A 110 21.67 13.38 -4.82
CA LEU A 110 21.36 12.37 -3.80
C LEU A 110 19.86 12.34 -3.48
N CYS A 111 19.25 13.50 -3.21
CA CYS A 111 17.81 13.60 -2.97
C CYS A 111 17.00 13.19 -4.22
N GLY A 112 17.42 13.60 -5.41
CA GLY A 112 16.74 13.29 -6.67
C GLY A 112 16.74 11.80 -7.01
N PHE A 113 17.89 11.12 -6.86
CA PHE A 113 17.98 9.67 -7.06
C PHE A 113 17.13 8.90 -6.06
N THR A 114 17.09 9.35 -4.81
CA THR A 114 16.26 8.73 -3.77
C THR A 114 14.79 8.82 -4.17
N LEU A 115 14.28 10.00 -4.54
CA LEU A 115 12.89 10.16 -5.00
C LEU A 115 12.54 9.29 -6.20
N PHE A 116 13.43 9.27 -7.19
CA PHE A 116 13.24 8.48 -8.40
C PHE A 116 13.16 6.99 -8.08
N LEU A 117 14.06 6.51 -7.21
CA LEU A 117 14.07 5.12 -6.78
C LEU A 117 12.84 4.76 -5.94
N SER A 118 12.40 5.65 -5.03
CA SER A 118 11.15 5.47 -4.27
C SER A 118 9.94 5.27 -5.19
N LEU A 119 9.85 6.06 -6.27
CA LEU A 119 8.76 5.95 -7.26
C LEU A 119 8.80 4.63 -8.01
N ILE A 120 9.98 4.23 -8.49
CA ILE A 120 10.17 2.96 -9.19
C ILE A 120 9.82 1.79 -8.26
N LEU A 121 10.29 1.81 -7.02
CA LEU A 121 10.04 0.78 -6.03
C LEU A 121 8.53 0.63 -5.79
N ASN A 122 7.80 1.74 -5.58
CA ASN A 122 6.35 1.71 -5.44
C ASN A 122 5.66 1.12 -6.67
N ARG A 123 6.02 1.58 -7.88
CA ARG A 123 5.45 1.08 -9.13
C ARG A 123 5.71 -0.42 -9.32
N THR A 124 6.92 -0.87 -9.01
CA THR A 124 7.33 -2.27 -9.19
C THR A 124 6.64 -3.16 -8.17
N TYR A 125 6.52 -2.71 -6.91
CA TYR A 125 5.78 -3.41 -5.87
C TYR A 125 4.32 -3.67 -6.28
N VAL A 126 3.60 -2.62 -6.71
CA VAL A 126 2.20 -2.76 -7.16
C VAL A 126 2.09 -3.67 -8.37
N MET A 127 3.01 -3.54 -9.33
CA MET A 127 3.04 -4.38 -10.53
C MET A 127 3.22 -5.86 -10.18
N ILE A 128 4.11 -6.19 -9.25
CA ILE A 128 4.31 -7.59 -8.81
C ILE A 128 3.04 -8.16 -8.17
N ILE A 129 2.35 -7.38 -7.33
CA ILE A 129 1.07 -7.83 -6.74
C ILE A 129 0.01 -8.05 -7.82
N GLN A 130 -0.07 -7.17 -8.82
CA GLN A 130 -0.99 -7.33 -9.93
C GLN A 130 -0.70 -8.60 -10.75
N VAL A 131 0.57 -8.87 -11.06
CA VAL A 131 0.99 -10.10 -11.77
C VAL A 131 0.64 -11.34 -10.96
N MET A 132 0.92 -11.36 -9.65
CA MET A 132 0.56 -12.50 -8.79
C MET A 132 -0.95 -12.75 -8.76
N ARG A 133 -1.76 -11.70 -8.67
CA ARG A 133 -3.23 -11.81 -8.72
C ARG A 133 -3.73 -12.33 -10.06
N LEU A 134 -3.10 -11.91 -11.15
CA LEU A 134 -3.47 -12.33 -12.48
C LEU A 134 -3.16 -13.82 -12.69
N GLU A 135 -1.99 -14.28 -12.23
CA GLU A 135 -1.64 -15.71 -12.24
C GLU A 135 -2.55 -16.56 -11.34
N ASP A 136 -2.93 -16.08 -10.15
CA ASP A 136 -3.89 -16.78 -9.28
C ASP A 136 -5.26 -16.94 -9.98
N ARG A 137 -5.74 -15.89 -10.65
CA ARG A 137 -6.98 -15.93 -11.44
C ARG A 137 -6.85 -16.93 -12.60
N LEU A 138 -5.73 -16.92 -13.32
CA LEU A 138 -5.48 -17.86 -14.42
C LEU A 138 -5.58 -19.32 -13.92
N LYS A 139 -4.94 -19.66 -12.79
CA LYS A 139 -4.98 -21.00 -12.20
C LYS A 139 -6.38 -21.41 -11.72
N THR A 140 -7.20 -20.45 -11.25
CA THR A 140 -8.61 -20.74 -10.94
C THR A 140 -9.43 -21.01 -12.19
N TYR A 141 -9.19 -20.28 -13.29
CA TYR A 141 -9.88 -20.52 -14.57
C TYR A 141 -9.47 -21.84 -15.23
N GLU A 142 -8.19 -22.21 -15.15
CA GLU A 142 -7.65 -23.47 -15.68
C GLU A 142 -8.00 -24.70 -14.82
N GLY A 143 -8.81 -24.54 -13.76
CA GLY A 143 -9.28 -25.65 -12.92
C GLY A 143 -8.18 -26.38 -12.13
N THR A 144 -6.97 -25.85 -12.09
CA THR A 144 -5.80 -26.50 -11.47
C THR A 144 -5.65 -26.12 -9.99
N ASN A 145 -6.51 -25.25 -9.47
CA ASN A 145 -6.42 -24.72 -8.11
C ASN A 145 -7.13 -25.63 -7.08
N LYS A 146 -6.36 -26.43 -6.33
CA LYS A 146 -6.85 -27.19 -5.16
C LYS A 146 -6.87 -26.36 -3.86
N ASP A 147 -6.33 -25.14 -3.85
CA ASP A 147 -6.14 -24.31 -2.65
C ASP A 147 -6.92 -22.98 -2.70
N THR A 148 -8.24 -23.05 -2.60
CA THR A 148 -9.18 -21.89 -2.63
C THR A 148 -8.90 -20.86 -1.52
N LYS A 149 -8.33 -21.27 -0.39
CA LYS A 149 -8.14 -20.41 0.80
C LYS A 149 -6.97 -19.40 0.70
N GLN A 150 -6.03 -19.59 -0.24
CA GLN A 150 -4.90 -18.66 -0.41
C GLN A 150 -5.15 -17.59 -1.49
N SER A 151 -5.96 -17.87 -2.51
CA SER A 151 -6.23 -16.89 -3.58
C SER A 151 -7.11 -15.73 -3.08
N GLU A 152 -8.06 -16.00 -2.18
CA GLU A 152 -8.83 -14.95 -1.50
C GLU A 152 -7.93 -13.99 -0.71
N LYS A 153 -6.83 -14.48 -0.12
CA LYS A 153 -5.93 -13.66 0.70
C LYS A 153 -5.04 -12.72 -0.11
N LEU A 154 -4.62 -13.12 -1.32
CA LEU A 154 -3.88 -12.24 -2.25
C LEU A 154 -4.79 -11.17 -2.89
N ALA A 155 -6.08 -11.44 -3.01
CA ALA A 155 -7.08 -10.43 -3.41
C ALA A 155 -7.21 -9.28 -2.40
N VAL A 156 -6.80 -9.49 -1.14
CA VAL A 156 -6.84 -8.48 -0.05
C VAL A 156 -5.69 -7.48 -0.11
N ALA A 157 -4.47 -7.91 -0.48
CA ALA A 157 -3.22 -7.17 -0.28
C ALA A 157 -3.01 -5.87 -1.10
N GLY A 158 -3.99 -5.44 -1.90
CA GLY A 158 -3.87 -4.34 -2.86
C GLY A 158 -5.06 -3.39 -2.91
N LYS A 159 -6.06 -3.59 -2.04
CA LYS A 159 -7.19 -2.66 -1.88
C LYS A 159 -7.69 -2.66 -0.42
N PRO A 160 -6.96 -2.05 0.51
CA PRO A 160 -7.31 -2.06 1.93
C PRO A 160 -8.69 -1.44 2.23
N GLY A 161 -9.14 -0.46 1.42
CA GLY A 161 -10.46 0.18 1.57
C GLY A 161 -11.65 -0.71 1.17
N GLU A 162 -11.53 -1.47 0.08
CA GLU A 162 -12.58 -2.42 -0.32
C GLU A 162 -12.70 -3.58 0.66
N LEU A 163 -11.60 -4.00 1.31
CA LEU A 163 -11.65 -5.07 2.31
C LEU A 163 -12.50 -4.71 3.53
N ALA A 164 -12.35 -3.48 4.04
CA ALA A 164 -13.14 -3.02 5.18
C ALA A 164 -14.63 -2.93 4.82
N ALA A 165 -14.93 -2.49 3.59
CA ALA A 165 -16.29 -2.45 3.06
C ALA A 165 -16.88 -3.87 2.89
N LEU A 166 -16.16 -4.78 2.25
CA LEU A 166 -16.61 -6.17 2.04
C LEU A 166 -16.76 -6.92 3.37
N LYS A 167 -15.85 -6.76 4.34
CA LYS A 167 -16.00 -7.38 5.66
C LYS A 167 -17.23 -6.86 6.41
N LYS A 168 -17.50 -5.56 6.31
CA LYS A 168 -18.71 -4.96 6.89
C LYS A 168 -19.98 -5.46 6.22
N GLU A 169 -19.96 -5.62 4.89
CA GLU A 169 -21.07 -6.18 4.14
C GLU A 169 -21.31 -7.66 4.47
N LEU A 170 -20.24 -8.44 4.62
CA LEU A 170 -20.32 -9.86 4.96
C LEU A 170 -20.86 -10.06 6.39
N ALA A 171 -20.39 -9.26 7.36
CA ALA A 171 -20.93 -9.28 8.73
C ALA A 171 -22.43 -8.92 8.76
N ARG A 172 -22.86 -7.95 7.95
CA ARG A 172 -24.26 -7.56 7.82
C ARG A 172 -25.10 -8.69 7.20
N LYS A 173 -24.61 -9.35 6.15
CA LYS A 173 -25.31 -10.49 5.53
C LYS A 173 -25.40 -11.70 6.47
N GLU A 174 -24.40 -11.93 7.31
CA GLU A 174 -24.42 -12.98 8.33
C GLU A 174 -25.51 -12.71 9.38
N GLU A 175 -25.63 -11.46 9.84
CA GLU A 175 -26.67 -11.02 10.77
C GLU A 175 -28.08 -11.11 10.16
N ASP A 176 -28.22 -10.69 8.90
CA ASP A 176 -29.47 -10.81 8.14
C ASP A 176 -29.88 -12.29 8.00
N LEU A 177 -28.93 -13.20 7.70
CA LEU A 177 -29.19 -14.64 7.62
C LEU A 177 -29.63 -15.24 8.95
N GLN A 178 -28.99 -14.86 10.06
CA GLN A 178 -29.40 -15.31 11.39
C GLN A 178 -30.81 -14.82 11.74
N THR A 179 -31.11 -13.58 11.38
CA THR A 179 -32.44 -12.99 11.58
C THR A 179 -33.50 -13.71 10.74
N LEU A 180 -33.21 -13.96 9.46
CA LEU A 180 -34.10 -14.71 8.57
C LEU A 180 -34.35 -16.13 9.09
N LYS A 181 -33.31 -16.79 9.61
CA LYS A 181 -33.43 -18.13 10.19
C LYS A 181 -34.35 -18.13 11.42
N LYS A 182 -34.17 -17.16 12.33
CA LYS A 182 -35.06 -16.99 13.49
C LYS A 182 -36.50 -16.69 13.07
N GLN A 183 -36.70 -15.83 12.08
CA GLN A 183 -38.03 -15.52 11.56
C GLN A 183 -38.68 -16.74 10.92
N SER A 184 -37.94 -17.54 10.16
CA SER A 184 -38.43 -18.79 9.56
C SER A 184 -38.80 -19.82 10.63
N GLU A 185 -37.98 -20.00 11.68
CA GLU A 185 -38.30 -20.89 12.80
C GLU A 185 -39.54 -20.42 13.59
N GLN A 186 -39.68 -19.11 13.82
CA GLN A 186 -40.87 -18.55 14.47
C GLN A 186 -42.13 -18.70 13.61
N LEU A 187 -42.00 -18.50 12.30
CA LEU A 187 -43.10 -18.68 11.35
C LEU A 187 -43.54 -20.14 11.27
N HIS A 188 -42.60 -21.09 11.31
CA HIS A 188 -42.95 -22.51 11.37
C HIS A 188 -43.72 -22.84 12.64
N LYS A 189 -43.27 -22.35 13.81
CA LYS A 189 -43.99 -22.57 15.08
C LYS A 189 -45.40 -21.99 15.06
N SER A 190 -45.59 -20.79 14.52
CA SER A 190 -46.93 -20.19 14.45
C SER A 190 -47.84 -20.91 13.46
N TYR A 191 -47.29 -21.46 12.38
CA TYR A 191 -48.02 -22.31 11.46
C TYR A 191 -48.47 -23.62 12.12
N ASP A 192 -47.57 -24.28 12.86
CA ASP A 192 -47.88 -25.50 13.60
C ASP A 192 -48.97 -25.25 14.66
N GLU A 193 -48.84 -24.17 15.44
CA GLU A 193 -49.87 -23.78 16.43
C GLU A 193 -51.23 -23.45 15.78
N LEU A 194 -51.23 -22.81 14.62
CA LEU A 194 -52.45 -22.50 13.88
C LEU A 194 -53.09 -23.75 13.30
N SER A 195 -52.29 -24.68 12.78
CA SER A 195 -52.72 -26.00 12.32
C SER A 195 -53.38 -26.79 13.46
N ASP A 196 -52.76 -26.84 14.63
CA ASP A 196 -53.30 -27.50 15.83
C ASP A 196 -54.62 -26.87 16.29
N LYS A 197 -54.70 -25.54 16.31
CA LYS A 197 -55.95 -24.82 16.64
C LYS A 197 -57.05 -25.11 15.61
N TYR A 198 -56.72 -25.14 14.32
CA TYR A 198 -57.68 -25.44 13.27
C TYR A 198 -58.20 -26.88 13.38
N ALA A 199 -57.31 -27.84 13.62
CA ALA A 199 -57.67 -29.24 13.85
C ALA A 199 -58.57 -29.40 15.08
N ALA A 200 -58.30 -28.67 16.17
CA ALA A 200 -59.13 -28.69 17.38
C ALA A 200 -60.53 -28.11 17.13
N VAL A 201 -60.64 -26.98 16.41
CA VAL A 201 -61.92 -26.36 16.05
C VAL A 201 -62.74 -27.25 15.12
N GLN A 202 -62.08 -27.97 14.21
CA GLN A 202 -62.76 -28.87 13.27
C GLN A 202 -63.31 -30.10 14.00
N LYS A 203 -62.55 -30.69 14.94
CA LYS A 203 -63.04 -31.76 15.82
C LYS A 203 -64.23 -31.32 16.68
N ASP A 204 -64.22 -30.10 17.23
CA ASP A 204 -65.35 -29.59 18.03
C ASP A 204 -66.61 -29.36 17.17
N LYS A 205 -66.44 -28.95 15.91
CA LYS A 205 -67.56 -28.84 14.95
C LYS A 205 -68.15 -30.19 14.56
N GLU A 206 -67.32 -31.21 14.36
CA GLU A 206 -67.77 -32.58 14.05
C GLU A 206 -68.52 -33.18 15.25
N ALA A 207 -67.99 -33.04 16.47
CA ALA A 207 -68.64 -33.51 17.69
C ALA A 207 -70.00 -32.84 18.00
N ARG A 208 -70.23 -31.62 17.48
CA ARG A 208 -71.53 -30.91 17.59
C ARG A 208 -72.52 -31.28 16.49
N LYS A 209 -72.10 -31.93 15.40
CA LYS A 209 -73.00 -32.42 14.34
C LYS A 209 -73.59 -33.80 14.64
N ASP A 210 -72.94 -34.58 15.50
CA ASP A 210 -73.36 -35.93 15.91
C ASP A 210 -74.23 -35.96 17.18
N LYS A 211 -74.58 -34.80 17.74
CA LYS A 211 -75.56 -34.64 18.84
C LYS A 211 -76.83 -33.98 18.34
#